data_AF-A0A1A0RFP1-F1
#
_entry.id   AF-A0A1A0RFP1-F1
#
_cell.length_a   1.000
_cell.length_b   1.000
_cell.length_c   1.000
_cell.angle_alpha   90.00
_cell.angle_beta   90.00
_cell.angle_gamma   90.00
#
_symmetry.space_group_name_H-M   'P 1'
#
loop_
_entity.id
_entity.type
_entity.pdbx_description
1 polymer ?
#
loop_
_entity_poly.entity_id
_entity_poly.type
_entity_poly.pdbx_seq_one_letter_code
_entity_poly.pdbx_strand_id
1 'polypeptide(L)'
;MGVGIFLIVVGVLVGGVMAAAPKRIWWATQSWKFRNPEANEPSDAAYGLTRAGGVFVILLALFVGWSVIHSDFQRKNRSEAQAQQQAAEAAFVVPQPETRGLLPVIGYIARYVPVGVSVDLYYTAPSRSVPGYIRTMSERFTYPCASVPTKTPGDDGRLDVTIGLSWAPERLGDMDQNDSCRIGNGAKLEKVSLGPFPAAAPMITTSGPILTEDGKGVAAAVGNVVPELAEVPNADGSVPRVSDRGALPIVGYAIEAGSGGIHKDAQFLEVSYLVPKGVQVEDGISSSSRSGGCQAVPTVSGLGTSTVTVNVRLRWSEAGQHPATDDAQCRAGGSQVRVKTSRWGEITDSTTIVTDGPVSNEAGVEVSGAVPGNRVPRS
;
A
#
# COMPACT_ATOMS: atom_id res chain seq x y z
N MET A 1 25.55 42.60 10.42
CA MET A 1 26.73 42.48 11.32
C MET A 1 27.20 43.84 11.85
N GLY A 2 27.42 44.85 10.99
CA GLY A 2 27.90 46.18 11.44
C GLY A 2 27.01 46.87 12.48
N VAL A 3 25.68 46.74 12.36
CA VAL A 3 24.72 47.34 13.32
C VAL A 3 24.83 46.72 14.71
N GLY A 4 24.91 45.39 14.83
CA GLY A 4 25.04 44.71 16.12
C GLY A 4 26.35 45.04 16.83
N ILE A 5 27.46 45.12 16.09
CA ILE A 5 28.76 45.54 16.63
C ILE A 5 28.70 47.00 17.11
N PHE A 6 28.09 47.89 16.32
CA PHE A 6 27.91 49.29 16.69
C PHE A 6 27.11 49.44 17.99
N LEU A 7 26.00 48.71 18.14
CA LEU A 7 25.18 48.73 19.36
C LEU A 7 25.97 48.28 20.60
N ILE A 8 26.80 47.24 20.47
CA ILE A 8 27.67 46.77 21.55
C ILE A 8 28.68 47.84 21.92
N VAL A 9 29.42 48.39 20.94
CA VAL A 9 30.47 49.39 21.19
C VAL A 9 29.90 50.63 21.86
N VAL A 10 28.82 51.20 21.31
CA VAL A 10 28.20 52.41 21.87
C VAL A 10 27.60 52.13 23.24
N GLY A 11 26.86 51.03 23.40
CA GLY A 11 26.24 50.68 24.68
C GLY A 11 27.25 50.40 25.79
N VAL A 12 28.35 49.72 25.47
CA VAL A 12 29.45 49.46 26.43
C VAL A 12 30.14 50.76 26.83
N LEU A 13 30.41 51.67 25.88
CA LEU A 13 31.02 52.96 26.19
C LEU A 13 30.12 53.83 27.06
N VAL A 14 28.84 53.99 26.68
CA VAL A 14 27.88 54.80 27.44
C VAL A 14 27.62 54.20 28.83
N GLY A 15 27.32 52.90 28.90
CA GLY A 15 27.08 52.22 30.17
C GLY A 15 28.33 52.17 31.05
N GLY A 16 29.52 52.04 30.46
CA GLY A 16 30.81 52.06 31.16
C GLY A 16 31.10 53.40 31.82
N VAL A 17 30.84 54.51 31.12
CA VAL A 17 30.99 55.86 31.70
C VAL A 17 30.00 56.08 32.84
N MET A 18 28.75 55.63 32.70
CA MET A 18 27.74 55.67 33.77
C MET A 18 28.12 54.83 35.00
N ALA A 19 28.73 53.67 34.80
CA ALA A 19 29.16 52.79 35.88
C ALA A 19 30.43 53.29 36.60
N ALA A 20 31.42 53.80 35.85
CA ALA A 20 32.72 54.17 36.41
C ALA A 20 32.70 55.56 37.08
N ALA A 21 32.00 56.54 36.50
CA ALA A 21 32.15 57.94 36.91
C ALA A 21 30.81 58.73 36.98
N PRO A 22 29.80 58.25 37.73
CA PRO A 22 28.48 58.89 37.77
C PRO A 22 28.51 60.30 38.39
N LYS A 23 29.41 60.56 39.37
CA LYS A 23 29.65 61.90 39.93
C LYS A 23 30.14 62.90 38.88
N ARG A 24 31.09 62.49 38.03
CA ARG A 24 31.61 63.33 36.94
C ARG A 24 30.54 63.64 35.90
N ILE A 25 29.69 62.67 35.56
CA ILE A 25 28.56 62.87 34.63
C ILE A 25 27.59 63.91 35.18
N TRP A 26 27.22 63.79 36.45
CA TRP A 26 26.30 64.73 37.09
C TRP A 26 26.86 66.16 37.12
N TRP A 27 28.13 66.30 37.50
CA TRP A 27 28.82 67.59 37.46
C TRP A 27 28.93 68.17 36.06
N ALA A 28 29.14 67.34 35.03
CA ALA A 28 29.22 67.81 33.64
C ALA A 28 27.86 68.17 33.03
N THR A 29 26.76 67.55 33.46
CA THR A 29 25.47 67.63 32.73
C THR A 29 24.32 68.26 33.52
N GLN A 30 24.35 68.23 34.85
CA GLN A 30 23.23 68.66 35.71
C GLN A 30 23.61 69.76 36.70
N SER A 31 24.88 69.92 37.09
CA SER A 31 25.30 70.89 38.12
C SER A 31 24.87 72.33 37.81
N TRP A 32 24.94 72.74 36.54
CA TRP A 32 24.58 74.08 36.07
C TRP A 32 23.12 74.46 36.33
N LYS A 33 22.24 73.48 36.54
CA LYS A 33 20.81 73.73 36.81
C LYS A 33 20.58 74.27 38.23
N PHE A 34 21.55 74.13 39.12
CA PHE A 34 21.41 74.44 40.52
C PHE A 34 22.26 75.66 40.88
N ARG A 35 21.66 76.62 41.59
CA ARG A 35 22.35 77.82 42.08
C ARG A 35 23.47 77.48 43.08
N ASN A 36 23.29 76.40 43.85
CA ASN A 36 24.28 75.78 44.73
C ASN A 36 24.41 74.29 44.38
N PRO A 37 25.32 73.90 43.48
CA PRO A 37 25.43 72.52 43.02
C PRO A 37 25.93 71.58 44.12
N GLU A 38 26.85 71.99 44.98
CA GLU A 38 27.38 71.15 46.07
C GLU A 38 26.29 70.74 47.08
N ALA A 39 25.28 71.59 47.29
CA ALA A 39 24.18 71.31 48.22
C ALA A 39 23.10 70.39 47.63
N ASN A 40 23.08 70.20 46.31
CA ASN A 40 22.09 69.39 45.58
C ASN A 40 22.72 68.17 44.90
N GLU A 41 23.95 67.80 45.27
CA GLU A 41 24.59 66.58 44.77
C GLU A 41 23.74 65.35 45.14
N PRO A 42 23.49 64.42 44.19
CA PRO A 42 22.81 63.17 44.46
C PRO A 42 23.45 62.41 45.61
N SER A 43 22.62 61.74 46.41
CA SER A 43 23.11 60.86 47.46
C SER A 43 23.92 59.69 46.88
N ASP A 44 24.79 59.09 47.70
CA ASP A 44 25.58 57.92 47.28
C ASP A 44 24.69 56.74 46.83
N ALA A 45 23.46 56.63 47.37
CA ALA A 45 22.47 55.66 46.91
C ALA A 45 21.97 55.95 45.48
N ALA A 46 21.74 57.23 45.14
CA ALA A 46 21.37 57.64 43.78
C ALA A 46 22.51 57.42 42.78
N TYR A 47 23.75 57.64 43.20
CA TYR A 47 24.91 57.25 42.40
C TYR A 47 25.04 55.73 42.27
N GLY A 48 24.74 54.97 43.32
CA GLY A 48 24.66 53.50 43.27
C GLY A 48 23.65 53.00 42.22
N LEU A 49 22.45 53.60 42.17
CA LEU A 49 21.45 53.31 41.13
C LEU A 49 21.95 53.65 39.72
N THR A 50 22.67 54.76 39.56
CA THR A 50 23.22 55.16 38.26
C THR A 50 24.28 54.17 37.78
N ARG A 51 25.10 53.63 38.69
CA ARG A 51 26.06 52.58 38.36
C ARG A 51 25.37 51.28 37.96
N ALA A 52 24.33 50.87 38.70
CA ALA A 52 23.52 49.71 38.35
C ALA A 52 22.83 49.88 36.98
N GLY A 53 22.33 51.08 36.69
CA GLY A 53 21.78 51.44 35.38
C GLY A 53 22.82 51.35 34.26
N GLY A 54 24.05 51.82 34.50
CA GLY A 54 25.17 51.68 33.56
C GLY A 54 25.50 50.21 33.25
N VAL A 55 25.57 49.36 34.29
CA VAL A 55 25.76 47.90 34.12
C VAL A 55 24.60 47.28 33.35
N PHE A 56 23.36 47.68 33.62
CA PHE A 56 22.19 47.20 32.88
C PHE A 56 22.24 47.58 31.40
N VAL A 57 22.63 48.82 31.07
CA VAL A 57 22.81 49.26 29.68
C VAL A 57 23.88 48.43 28.95
N ILE A 58 24.99 48.09 29.62
CA ILE A 58 26.01 47.20 29.07
C ILE A 58 25.41 45.82 28.75
N LEU A 59 24.72 45.21 29.72
CA LEU A 59 24.12 43.88 29.54
C LEU A 59 23.07 43.88 28.42
N LEU A 60 22.22 44.91 28.35
CA LEU A 60 21.21 45.08 27.32
C LEU A 60 21.87 45.22 25.93
N ALA A 61 22.92 46.04 25.82
CA ALA A 61 23.65 46.24 24.57
C ALA A 61 24.33 44.95 24.08
N LEU A 62 24.93 44.17 24.98
CA LEU A 62 25.50 42.86 24.67
C LEU A 62 24.42 41.89 24.18
N PHE A 63 23.28 41.81 24.87
CA PHE A 63 22.19 40.92 24.50
C PHE A 63 21.57 41.27 23.14
N VAL A 64 21.20 42.54 22.93
CA VAL A 64 20.59 42.98 21.68
C VAL A 64 21.59 42.89 20.53
N GLY A 65 22.83 43.32 20.72
CA GLY A 65 23.87 43.21 19.71
C GLY A 65 24.17 41.77 19.32
N TRP A 66 24.26 40.86 20.30
CA TRP A 66 24.40 39.42 20.06
C TRP A 66 23.22 38.86 19.27
N SER A 67 21.98 39.18 19.67
CA SER A 67 20.76 38.70 18.99
C SER A 67 20.72 39.10 17.52
N VAL A 68 21.04 40.37 17.21
CA VAL A 68 21.12 40.88 15.83
C VAL A 68 22.21 40.15 15.04
N ILE A 69 23.41 40.00 15.59
CA ILE A 69 24.51 39.29 14.92
C ILE A 69 24.12 37.82 14.67
N HIS A 70 23.54 37.14 15.65
CA HIS A 70 23.10 35.75 15.52
C HIS A 70 22.04 35.59 14.43
N SER A 71 21.06 36.50 14.36
CA SER A 71 20.03 36.47 13.30
C SER A 71 20.60 36.67 11.90
N ASP A 72 21.59 37.56 11.74
CA ASP A 72 22.26 37.80 10.46
C ASP A 72 23.05 36.56 10.01
N PHE A 73 23.77 35.91 10.95
CA PHE A 73 24.47 34.66 10.67
C PHE A 73 23.51 33.54 10.27
N GLN A 74 22.40 33.37 11.00
CA GLN A 74 21.38 32.37 10.67
C GLN A 74 20.79 32.62 9.28
N ARG A 75 20.48 33.87 8.95
CA ARG A 75 19.95 34.25 7.63
C ARG A 75 20.96 33.99 6.52
N LYS A 76 22.23 34.36 6.73
CA LYS A 76 23.31 34.12 5.78
C LYS A 76 23.52 32.62 5.55
N ASN A 77 23.64 31.83 6.61
CA ASN A 77 23.82 30.38 6.50
C ASN A 77 22.65 29.71 5.78
N ARG A 78 21.41 30.13 6.04
CA ARG A 78 20.23 29.64 5.30
C ARG A 78 20.30 30.02 3.82
N SER A 79 20.68 31.26 3.50
CA SER A 79 20.78 31.70 2.10
C SER A 79 21.88 30.97 1.35
N GLU A 80 23.01 30.69 1.99
CA GLU A 80 24.11 29.92 1.41
C GLU A 80 23.69 28.45 1.22
N ALA A 81 23.02 27.84 2.20
CA ALA A 81 22.48 26.49 2.08
C ALA A 81 21.43 26.39 0.95
N GLN A 82 20.55 27.38 0.81
CA GLN A 82 19.58 27.45 -0.28
C GLN A 82 20.25 27.63 -1.64
N ALA A 83 21.25 28.51 -1.73
CA ALA A 83 22.01 28.72 -2.97
C ALA A 83 22.77 27.46 -3.38
N GLN A 84 23.35 26.73 -2.41
CA GLN A 84 23.98 25.44 -2.66
C GLN A 84 22.98 24.38 -3.12
N GLN A 85 21.80 24.31 -2.50
CA GLN A 85 20.73 23.41 -2.93
C GLN A 85 20.28 23.73 -4.36
N GLN A 86 20.02 25.00 -4.67
CA GLN A 86 19.63 25.43 -6.01
C GLN A 86 20.72 25.16 -7.05
N ALA A 87 21.99 25.38 -6.70
CA ALA A 87 23.10 25.05 -7.58
C ALA A 87 23.22 23.54 -7.82
N ALA A 88 22.99 22.72 -6.78
CA ALA A 88 22.97 21.27 -6.90
C ALA A 88 21.79 20.78 -7.76
N GLU A 89 20.61 21.36 -7.59
CA GLU A 89 19.43 21.06 -8.42
C GLU A 89 19.62 21.51 -9.87
N ALA A 90 20.21 22.68 -10.11
CA ALA A 90 20.49 23.18 -11.46
C ALA A 90 21.61 22.39 -12.16
N ALA A 91 22.56 21.86 -11.40
CA ALA A 91 23.62 20.99 -11.91
C ALA A 91 23.20 19.51 -12.00
N PHE A 92 22.04 19.14 -11.45
CA PHE A 92 21.59 17.76 -11.47
C PHE A 92 21.21 17.34 -12.88
N VAL A 93 21.95 16.37 -13.40
CA VAL A 93 21.63 15.70 -14.66
C VAL A 93 20.85 14.44 -14.33
N VAL A 94 19.63 14.33 -14.84
CA VAL A 94 18.77 13.16 -14.67
C VAL A 94 19.49 11.93 -15.24
N PRO A 95 19.80 10.90 -14.42
CA PRO A 95 20.42 9.69 -14.92
C PRO A 95 19.42 8.92 -15.81
N GLN A 96 19.95 8.10 -16.70
CA GLN A 96 19.12 7.28 -17.57
C GLN A 96 18.33 6.23 -16.76
N PRO A 97 17.10 5.89 -17.18
CA PRO A 97 16.35 4.80 -16.58
C PRO A 97 17.13 3.47 -16.59
N GLU A 98 17.17 2.80 -15.44
CA GLU A 98 17.87 1.54 -15.24
C GLU A 98 16.88 0.40 -15.01
N THR A 99 17.11 -0.74 -15.65
CA THR A 99 16.43 -2.01 -15.34
C THR A 99 17.19 -2.74 -14.24
N ARG A 100 16.53 -3.03 -13.12
CA ARG A 100 17.12 -3.59 -11.89
C ARG A 100 16.83 -5.07 -11.68
N GLY A 101 16.58 -5.78 -12.77
CA GLY A 101 16.30 -7.21 -12.78
C GLY A 101 14.82 -7.56 -12.70
N LEU A 102 14.55 -8.86 -12.56
CA LEU A 102 13.20 -9.43 -12.56
C LEU A 102 12.75 -9.72 -11.13
N LEU A 103 11.53 -9.32 -10.80
CA LEU A 103 10.89 -9.52 -9.50
C LEU A 103 10.37 -10.96 -9.35
N PRO A 104 10.38 -11.52 -8.12
CA PRO A 104 9.86 -12.87 -7.88
C PRO A 104 8.34 -12.91 -8.02
N VAL A 105 7.87 -13.78 -8.90
CA VAL A 105 6.45 -14.12 -9.05
C VAL A 105 6.09 -15.20 -8.02
N ILE A 106 4.95 -15.06 -7.34
CA ILE A 106 4.47 -16.07 -6.39
C ILE A 106 3.61 -17.09 -7.12
N GLY A 107 2.60 -16.59 -7.84
CA GLY A 107 1.60 -17.40 -8.52
C GLY A 107 0.47 -16.53 -9.06
N TYR A 108 -0.61 -17.16 -9.53
CA TYR A 108 -1.78 -16.44 -10.03
C TYR A 108 -3.09 -17.04 -9.51
N ILE A 109 -4.16 -16.25 -9.54
CA ILE A 109 -5.53 -16.73 -9.30
C ILE A 109 -6.38 -16.43 -10.53
N ALA A 110 -7.02 -17.46 -11.08
CA ALA A 110 -7.99 -17.32 -12.15
C ALA A 110 -9.40 -17.10 -11.57
N ARG A 111 -10.14 -16.15 -12.15
CA ARG A 111 -11.54 -15.85 -11.78
C ARG A 111 -12.39 -15.82 -13.04
N TYR A 112 -13.49 -16.56 -13.02
CA TYR A 112 -14.49 -16.50 -14.07
C TYR A 112 -15.26 -15.18 -13.98
N VAL A 113 -15.25 -14.43 -15.08
CA VAL A 113 -15.94 -13.17 -15.27
C VAL A 113 -16.92 -13.31 -16.44
N PRO A 114 -17.92 -12.44 -16.60
CA PRO A 114 -18.93 -12.61 -17.67
C PRO A 114 -18.36 -12.72 -19.09
N VAL A 115 -17.18 -12.13 -19.32
CA VAL A 115 -16.49 -12.10 -20.62
C VAL A 115 -15.33 -13.11 -20.71
N GLY A 116 -15.32 -14.13 -19.84
CA GLY A 116 -14.36 -15.24 -19.85
C GLY A 116 -13.60 -15.40 -18.52
N VAL A 117 -12.27 -15.37 -18.54
CA VAL A 117 -11.43 -15.59 -17.35
C VAL A 117 -10.49 -14.41 -17.13
N SER A 118 -10.55 -13.80 -15.95
CA SER A 118 -9.60 -12.79 -15.49
C SER A 118 -8.56 -13.45 -14.59
N VAL A 119 -7.28 -13.13 -14.78
CA VAL A 119 -6.20 -13.70 -13.98
C VAL A 119 -5.49 -12.59 -13.19
N ASP A 120 -5.47 -12.70 -11.87
CA ASP A 120 -4.66 -11.83 -11.01
C ASP A 120 -3.33 -12.55 -10.70
N LEU A 121 -2.22 -12.03 -11.23
CA LEU A 121 -0.88 -12.54 -10.96
C LEU A 121 -0.23 -11.77 -9.82
N TYR A 122 0.29 -12.51 -8.84
CA TYR A 122 0.87 -11.99 -7.61
C TYR A 122 2.39 -12.09 -7.62
N TYR A 123 3.05 -11.03 -7.16
CA TYR A 123 4.51 -10.95 -7.11
C TYR A 123 4.97 -10.12 -5.91
N THR A 124 6.24 -10.28 -5.56
CA THR A 124 6.87 -9.46 -4.51
C THR A 124 7.62 -8.30 -5.13
N ALA A 125 7.49 -7.12 -4.53
CA ALA A 125 8.18 -5.91 -4.97
C ALA A 125 8.79 -5.16 -3.79
N PRO A 126 9.79 -4.29 -4.00
CA PRO A 126 10.31 -3.43 -2.93
C PRO A 126 9.21 -2.55 -2.34
N SER A 127 9.25 -2.27 -1.04
CA SER A 127 8.15 -1.59 -0.32
C SER A 127 7.79 -0.22 -0.92
N ARG A 128 8.77 0.51 -1.46
CA ARG A 128 8.60 1.82 -2.10
C ARG A 128 8.35 1.79 -3.60
N SER A 129 8.40 0.61 -4.23
CA SER A 129 8.04 0.50 -5.64
C SER A 129 6.55 0.82 -5.85
N VAL A 130 6.17 1.28 -7.03
CA VAL A 130 4.75 1.36 -7.43
C VAL A 130 4.52 0.61 -8.72
N PRO A 131 3.30 0.13 -9.00
CA PRO A 131 2.99 -0.40 -10.32
C PRO A 131 3.25 0.63 -11.42
N GLY A 132 3.80 0.21 -12.56
CA GLY A 132 4.20 1.10 -13.65
C GLY A 132 3.07 2.01 -14.16
N TYR A 133 1.82 1.52 -14.13
CA TYR A 133 0.65 2.31 -14.52
C TYR A 133 0.38 3.50 -13.57
N ILE A 134 0.70 3.37 -12.28
CA ILE A 134 0.60 4.48 -11.31
C ILE A 134 1.64 5.55 -11.62
N ARG A 135 2.87 5.15 -11.98
CA ARG A 135 3.91 6.08 -12.41
C ARG A 135 3.45 6.90 -13.62
N THR A 136 2.84 6.27 -14.62
CA THR A 136 2.40 6.98 -15.84
C THR A 136 1.19 7.88 -15.64
N MET A 137 0.37 7.66 -14.60
CA MET A 137 -0.82 8.47 -14.33
C MET A 137 -0.58 9.60 -13.33
N SER A 138 0.61 9.69 -12.72
CA SER A 138 0.88 10.73 -11.73
C SER A 138 1.53 11.94 -12.38
N GLU A 139 0.84 13.08 -12.33
CA GLU A 139 1.41 14.37 -12.72
C GLU A 139 2.02 15.12 -11.54
N ARG A 140 1.69 14.72 -10.31
CA ARG A 140 2.01 15.46 -9.08
C ARG A 140 3.13 14.86 -8.25
N PHE A 141 3.36 13.55 -8.36
CA PHE A 141 4.34 12.82 -7.57
C PHE A 141 5.31 12.07 -8.46
N THR A 142 6.60 12.13 -8.13
CA THR A 142 7.64 11.35 -8.80
C THR A 142 7.74 9.97 -8.16
N TYR A 143 7.68 8.93 -9.00
CA TYR A 143 7.83 7.54 -8.57
C TYR A 143 9.03 6.90 -9.24
N PRO A 144 10.24 7.10 -8.70
CA PRO A 144 11.46 6.67 -9.35
C PRO A 144 11.60 5.15 -9.38
N CYS A 145 10.95 4.44 -8.46
CA CYS A 145 10.96 2.99 -8.39
C CYS A 145 9.63 2.40 -8.86
N ALA A 146 9.61 1.64 -9.95
CA ALA A 146 8.38 1.03 -10.45
C ALA A 146 8.52 -0.42 -10.91
N SER A 147 7.52 -1.24 -10.60
CA SER A 147 7.36 -2.60 -11.16
C SER A 147 6.63 -2.54 -12.50
N VAL A 148 7.27 -3.05 -13.54
CA VAL A 148 6.79 -2.97 -14.92
C VAL A 148 6.50 -4.39 -15.42
N PRO A 149 5.21 -4.80 -15.48
CA PRO A 149 4.84 -6.08 -16.06
C PRO A 149 4.95 -6.03 -17.59
N THR A 150 5.62 -7.00 -18.18
CA THR A 150 5.65 -7.26 -19.62
C THR A 150 4.91 -8.56 -19.89
N LYS A 151 4.02 -8.54 -20.89
CA LYS A 151 3.18 -9.67 -21.29
C LYS A 151 3.54 -10.02 -22.73
N THR A 152 3.99 -11.24 -22.96
CA THR A 152 4.38 -11.74 -24.28
C THR A 152 3.54 -12.97 -24.60
N PRO A 153 2.56 -12.87 -25.51
CA PRO A 153 1.83 -14.04 -25.99
C PRO A 153 2.79 -15.02 -26.68
N GLY A 154 2.73 -16.30 -26.33
CA GLY A 154 3.44 -17.37 -27.01
C GLY A 154 2.59 -17.99 -28.12
N ASP A 155 3.24 -18.49 -29.17
CA ASP A 155 2.57 -19.13 -30.32
C ASP A 155 1.88 -20.46 -29.95
N ASP A 156 2.22 -21.04 -28.80
CA ASP A 156 1.69 -22.31 -28.27
C ASP A 156 0.50 -22.11 -27.30
N GLY A 157 -0.06 -20.89 -27.23
CA GLY A 157 -1.14 -20.56 -26.30
C GLY A 157 -0.69 -20.30 -24.86
N ARG A 158 0.63 -20.25 -24.61
CA ARG A 158 1.19 -19.78 -23.34
C ARG A 158 1.21 -18.26 -23.28
N LEU A 159 1.22 -17.73 -22.07
CA LEU A 159 1.43 -16.32 -21.81
C LEU A 159 2.68 -16.15 -20.95
N ASP A 160 3.76 -15.64 -21.54
CA ASP A 160 4.95 -15.30 -20.77
C ASP A 160 4.77 -13.93 -20.10
N VAL A 161 4.93 -13.90 -18.78
CA VAL A 161 4.79 -12.70 -17.96
C VAL A 161 6.06 -12.49 -17.16
N THR A 162 6.76 -11.40 -17.42
CA THR A 162 7.93 -10.98 -16.63
C THR A 162 7.64 -9.67 -15.92
N ILE A 163 8.02 -9.58 -14.66
CA ILE A 163 7.88 -8.34 -13.89
C ILE A 163 9.26 -7.73 -13.70
N GLY A 164 9.56 -6.67 -14.45
CA GLY A 164 10.82 -5.93 -14.31
C GLY A 164 10.74 -4.91 -13.17
N LEU A 165 11.84 -4.73 -12.44
CA LEU A 165 12.01 -3.56 -11.58
C LEU A 165 12.73 -2.46 -12.37
N SER A 166 12.17 -1.26 -12.38
CA SER A 166 12.77 -0.09 -13.05
C SER A 166 13.08 1.02 -12.05
N TRP A 167 14.22 1.66 -12.24
CA TRP A 167 14.67 2.85 -11.53
C TRP A 167 14.82 4.00 -12.51
N ALA A 168 14.01 5.05 -12.36
CA ALA A 168 13.99 6.21 -13.24
C ALA A 168 13.73 7.47 -12.42
N PRO A 169 14.76 8.05 -11.77
CA PRO A 169 14.62 9.29 -11.02
C PRO A 169 14.41 10.47 -11.98
N GLU A 170 13.66 11.46 -11.55
CA GLU A 170 13.36 12.67 -12.35
C GLU A 170 13.98 13.92 -11.71
N ARG A 171 14.30 13.87 -10.41
CA ARG A 171 14.86 14.99 -9.64
C ARG A 171 15.88 14.53 -8.62
N LEU A 172 16.71 15.46 -8.14
CA LEU A 172 17.78 15.19 -7.17
C LEU A 172 17.27 14.47 -5.91
N GLY A 173 16.13 14.88 -5.37
CA GLY A 173 15.54 14.27 -4.17
C GLY A 173 15.05 12.83 -4.36
N ASP A 174 14.91 12.35 -5.61
CA ASP A 174 14.60 10.93 -5.84
C ASP A 174 15.80 10.04 -5.50
N MET A 175 17.03 10.56 -5.59
CA MET A 175 18.26 9.78 -5.35
C MET A 175 18.32 9.17 -3.94
N ASP A 176 17.63 9.77 -2.95
CA ASP A 176 17.52 9.23 -1.59
C ASP A 176 16.79 7.88 -1.54
N GLN A 177 16.00 7.55 -2.57
CA GLN A 177 15.26 6.29 -2.68
C GLN A 177 16.03 5.22 -3.46
N ASN A 178 17.22 5.54 -3.99
CA ASN A 178 17.99 4.67 -4.87
C ASN A 178 18.21 3.28 -4.27
N ASP A 179 18.68 3.21 -3.02
CA ASP A 179 18.96 1.93 -2.38
C ASP A 179 17.68 1.18 -1.99
N SER A 180 16.58 1.89 -1.74
CA SER A 180 15.29 1.24 -1.48
C SER A 180 14.69 0.57 -2.72
N CYS A 181 15.13 0.96 -3.92
CA CYS A 181 14.69 0.37 -5.18
C CYS A 181 15.63 -0.75 -5.63
N ARG A 182 15.71 -1.83 -4.86
CA ARG A 182 16.49 -3.02 -5.21
C ARG A 182 15.71 -4.28 -4.84
N ILE A 183 15.93 -5.35 -5.60
CA ILE A 183 15.35 -6.66 -5.31
C ILE A 183 15.83 -7.12 -3.93
N GLY A 184 14.91 -7.63 -3.10
CA GLY A 184 15.20 -8.09 -1.73
C GLY A 184 15.08 -7.03 -0.64
N ASN A 185 14.99 -5.73 -0.98
CA ASN A 185 14.84 -4.67 0.00
C ASN A 185 13.36 -4.45 0.36
N GLY A 186 12.92 -5.07 1.46
CA GLY A 186 11.56 -4.94 2.00
C GLY A 186 10.50 -5.42 1.01
N ALA A 187 10.03 -6.66 1.15
CA ALA A 187 9.02 -7.21 0.25
C ALA A 187 7.62 -6.69 0.61
N LYS A 188 6.90 -6.21 -0.40
CA LYS A 188 5.45 -6.06 -0.36
C LYS A 188 4.81 -6.94 -1.42
N LEU A 189 3.61 -7.43 -1.12
CA LEU A 189 2.77 -8.09 -2.10
C LEU A 189 2.17 -7.07 -3.06
N GLU A 190 2.33 -7.33 -4.36
CA GLU A 190 1.70 -6.59 -5.44
C GLU A 190 0.95 -7.55 -6.37
N LYS A 191 0.04 -7.00 -7.18
CA LYS A 191 -0.69 -7.77 -8.17
C LYS A 191 -0.76 -7.07 -9.52
N VAL A 192 -0.88 -7.86 -10.58
CA VAL A 192 -1.20 -7.39 -11.93
C VAL A 192 -2.35 -8.21 -12.49
N SER A 193 -3.39 -7.53 -12.97
CA SER A 193 -4.51 -8.20 -13.63
C SER A 193 -4.20 -8.43 -15.12
N LEU A 194 -4.48 -9.64 -15.56
CA LEU A 194 -4.33 -10.16 -16.92
C LEU A 194 -5.70 -10.56 -17.47
N GLY A 195 -5.83 -10.57 -18.80
CA GLY A 195 -7.09 -10.84 -19.48
C GLY A 195 -8.04 -9.62 -19.55
N PRO A 196 -9.34 -9.84 -19.76
CA PRO A 196 -10.03 -11.13 -19.75
C PRO A 196 -9.65 -12.03 -20.95
N PHE A 197 -9.58 -13.34 -20.72
CA PHE A 197 -9.35 -14.38 -21.72
C PHE A 197 -10.66 -15.08 -22.08
N PRO A 198 -10.92 -15.46 -23.33
CA PRO A 198 -12.26 -15.83 -23.79
C PRO A 198 -12.83 -17.15 -23.24
N ALA A 199 -12.00 -18.11 -22.83
CA ALA A 199 -12.48 -19.45 -22.44
C ALA A 199 -11.84 -20.00 -21.16
N ALA A 200 -10.51 -20.07 -21.13
CA ALA A 200 -9.74 -20.57 -19.99
C ALA A 200 -8.55 -19.64 -19.72
N ALA A 201 -8.01 -19.69 -18.50
CA ALA A 201 -6.73 -19.07 -18.22
C ALA A 201 -5.65 -19.74 -19.09
N PRO A 202 -4.82 -18.97 -19.82
CA PRO A 202 -3.68 -19.54 -20.52
C PRO A 202 -2.67 -20.09 -19.52
N MET A 203 -1.85 -21.03 -19.96
CA MET A 203 -0.71 -21.46 -19.16
C MET A 203 0.27 -20.28 -19.01
N ILE A 204 0.45 -19.80 -17.78
CA ILE A 204 1.32 -18.67 -17.50
C ILE A 204 2.75 -19.16 -17.25
N THR A 205 3.69 -18.61 -18.00
CA THR A 205 5.12 -18.81 -17.76
C THR A 205 5.79 -17.50 -17.37
N THR A 206 7.00 -17.60 -16.84
CA THR A 206 7.86 -16.46 -16.61
C THR A 206 9.30 -16.82 -16.91
N SER A 207 10.10 -15.82 -17.28
CA SER A 207 11.56 -15.92 -17.30
C SER A 207 12.20 -15.39 -15.99
N GLY A 208 11.38 -14.89 -15.06
CA GLY A 208 11.81 -14.39 -13.76
C GLY A 208 11.93 -15.46 -12.67
N PRO A 209 12.42 -15.09 -11.48
CA PRO A 209 12.42 -15.99 -10.34
C PRO A 209 10.99 -16.26 -9.86
N ILE A 210 10.76 -17.44 -9.28
CA ILE A 210 9.49 -17.81 -8.65
C ILE A 210 9.70 -17.95 -7.15
N LEU A 211 8.80 -17.39 -6.35
CA LEU A 211 8.73 -17.64 -4.92
C LEU A 211 7.69 -18.74 -4.69
N THR A 212 8.15 -19.92 -4.27
CA THR A 212 7.25 -21.05 -3.95
C THR A 212 6.45 -20.80 -2.69
N GLU A 213 5.41 -21.59 -2.47
CA GLU A 213 4.55 -21.55 -1.27
C GLU A 213 5.34 -21.65 0.04
N ASP A 214 6.44 -22.43 0.05
CA ASP A 214 7.35 -22.59 1.19
C ASP A 214 8.30 -21.39 1.40
N GLY A 215 8.14 -20.32 0.60
CA GLY A 215 9.05 -19.16 0.60
C GLY A 215 10.42 -19.44 -0.01
N LYS A 216 10.62 -20.61 -0.65
CA LYS A 216 11.86 -20.92 -1.36
C LYS A 216 11.84 -20.29 -2.75
N GLY A 217 12.92 -19.61 -3.12
CA GLY A 217 13.10 -19.06 -4.46
C GLY A 217 13.53 -20.13 -5.46
N VAL A 218 12.77 -20.30 -6.54
CA VAL A 218 13.23 -20.90 -7.79
C VAL A 218 13.95 -19.83 -8.59
N ALA A 219 15.16 -20.15 -9.05
CA ALA A 219 15.96 -19.24 -9.86
C ALA A 219 15.25 -18.87 -11.17
N ALA A 220 15.59 -17.70 -11.70
CA ALA A 220 15.11 -17.25 -12.99
C ALA A 220 15.54 -18.21 -14.11
N ALA A 221 14.58 -18.76 -14.84
CA ALA A 221 14.81 -19.61 -16.00
C ALA A 221 13.66 -19.40 -17.00
N VAL A 222 13.99 -19.46 -18.29
CA VAL A 222 13.01 -19.28 -19.37
C VAL A 222 11.97 -20.39 -19.30
N GLY A 223 10.69 -20.01 -19.34
CA GLY A 223 9.58 -20.96 -19.36
C GLY A 223 9.26 -21.56 -17.98
N ASN A 224 9.73 -20.96 -16.88
CA ASN A 224 9.28 -21.34 -15.55
C ASN A 224 7.76 -21.26 -15.48
N VAL A 225 7.09 -22.35 -15.10
CA VAL A 225 5.63 -22.41 -15.01
C VAL A 225 5.20 -21.69 -13.73
N VAL A 226 4.38 -20.67 -13.86
CA VAL A 226 3.84 -19.95 -12.70
C VAL A 226 2.69 -20.79 -12.12
N PRO A 227 2.71 -21.10 -10.82
CA PRO A 227 1.68 -21.94 -10.21
C PRO A 227 0.35 -21.17 -10.07
N GLU A 228 -0.76 -21.89 -10.25
CA GLU A 228 -2.08 -21.43 -9.85
C GLU A 228 -2.23 -21.57 -8.34
N LEU A 229 -2.71 -20.52 -7.68
CA LEU A 229 -2.85 -20.45 -6.23
C LEU A 229 -4.30 -20.75 -5.83
N ALA A 230 -4.45 -21.53 -4.76
CA ALA A 230 -5.77 -21.77 -4.16
C ALA A 230 -6.31 -20.55 -3.41
N GLU A 231 -5.43 -19.65 -2.95
CA GLU A 231 -5.79 -18.48 -2.15
C GLU A 231 -4.83 -17.31 -2.38
N VAL A 232 -5.33 -16.10 -2.10
CA VAL A 232 -4.55 -14.85 -2.20
C VAL A 232 -3.38 -14.90 -1.22
N PRO A 233 -2.14 -14.63 -1.66
CA PRO A 233 -1.00 -14.56 -0.76
C PRO A 233 -1.18 -13.54 0.36
N ASN A 234 -0.54 -13.80 1.50
CA ASN A 234 -0.42 -12.86 2.60
C ASN A 234 0.44 -11.65 2.21
N ALA A 235 0.36 -10.58 3.01
CA ALA A 235 1.08 -9.33 2.72
C ALA A 235 2.61 -9.50 2.68
N ASP A 236 3.13 -10.52 3.37
CA ASP A 236 4.54 -10.91 3.39
C ASP A 236 4.95 -11.82 2.22
N GLY A 237 4.00 -12.18 1.35
CA GLY A 237 4.22 -13.06 0.20
C GLY A 237 4.06 -14.55 0.50
N SER A 238 3.79 -14.95 1.74
CA SER A 238 3.49 -16.35 2.07
C SER A 238 2.14 -16.79 1.47
N VAL A 239 2.07 -18.02 0.98
CA VAL A 239 0.82 -18.59 0.42
C VAL A 239 0.09 -19.33 1.55
N PRO A 240 -1.16 -18.96 1.87
CA PRO A 240 -1.95 -19.67 2.88
C PRO A 240 -2.15 -21.14 2.51
N ARG A 241 -2.05 -22.03 3.48
CA ARG A 241 -2.40 -23.44 3.25
C ARG A 241 -3.90 -23.59 3.14
N VAL A 242 -4.31 -24.35 2.14
CA VAL A 242 -5.70 -24.69 1.89
C VAL A 242 -5.86 -26.20 1.94
N SER A 243 -6.83 -26.67 2.71
CA SER A 243 -7.19 -28.09 2.79
C SER A 243 -8.60 -28.32 2.26
N ASP A 244 -8.75 -29.22 1.29
CA ASP A 244 -10.07 -29.67 0.82
C ASP A 244 -10.74 -30.53 1.91
N ARG A 245 -12.01 -30.23 2.21
CA ARG A 245 -12.84 -30.90 3.21
C ARG A 245 -14.02 -31.65 2.58
N GLY A 246 -14.05 -31.73 1.25
CA GLY A 246 -15.00 -32.53 0.48
C GLY A 246 -16.07 -31.70 -0.23
N ALA A 247 -16.84 -32.37 -1.08
CA ALA A 247 -17.95 -31.77 -1.80
C ALA A 247 -19.17 -31.52 -0.89
N LEU A 248 -19.83 -30.39 -1.10
CA LEU A 248 -21.08 -30.03 -0.43
C LEU A 248 -22.27 -30.40 -1.32
N PRO A 249 -23.40 -30.84 -0.72
CA PRO A 249 -24.54 -31.29 -1.51
C PRO A 249 -25.28 -30.10 -2.12
N ILE A 250 -25.51 -30.17 -3.43
CA ILE A 250 -26.32 -29.21 -4.17
C ILE A 250 -27.79 -29.60 -4.04
N VAL A 251 -28.64 -28.64 -3.70
CA VAL A 251 -30.09 -28.82 -3.57
C VAL A 251 -30.80 -28.58 -4.89
N GLY A 252 -30.38 -27.56 -5.64
CA GLY A 252 -31.00 -27.21 -6.90
C GLY A 252 -30.40 -25.96 -7.52
N TYR A 253 -30.90 -25.58 -8.69
CA TYR A 253 -30.49 -24.36 -9.39
C TYR A 253 -31.68 -23.60 -9.98
N ALA A 254 -31.53 -22.28 -10.12
CA ALA A 254 -32.43 -21.44 -10.89
C ALA A 254 -31.63 -20.61 -11.91
N ILE A 255 -32.23 -20.33 -13.06
CA ILE A 255 -31.70 -19.38 -14.04
C ILE A 255 -32.55 -18.12 -13.89
N GLU A 256 -31.92 -17.02 -13.49
CA GLU A 256 -32.58 -15.75 -13.25
C GLU A 256 -32.10 -14.70 -14.23
N ALA A 257 -33.00 -13.80 -14.62
CA ALA A 257 -32.66 -12.64 -15.43
C ALA A 257 -31.93 -11.60 -14.56
N GLY A 258 -30.81 -11.06 -15.05
CA GLY A 258 -30.10 -10.00 -14.37
C GLY A 258 -31.00 -8.79 -14.08
N SER A 259 -31.24 -8.47 -12.80
CA SER A 259 -32.10 -7.35 -12.42
C SER A 259 -31.35 -6.01 -12.49
N GLY A 260 -31.15 -5.47 -13.71
CA GLY A 260 -30.75 -4.08 -13.93
C GLY A 260 -29.30 -3.71 -13.57
N GLY A 261 -28.61 -3.04 -14.49
CA GLY A 261 -27.23 -2.59 -14.33
C GLY A 261 -26.51 -2.48 -15.68
N ILE A 262 -25.17 -2.57 -15.66
CA ILE A 262 -24.30 -2.53 -16.86
C ILE A 262 -24.50 -3.77 -17.77
N HIS A 263 -25.21 -4.81 -17.29
CA HIS A 263 -25.41 -6.10 -17.97
C HIS A 263 -26.90 -6.46 -18.08
N LYS A 264 -27.68 -5.68 -18.84
CA LYS A 264 -29.16 -5.83 -18.96
C LYS A 264 -29.61 -7.14 -19.61
N ASP A 265 -28.73 -7.85 -20.29
CA ASP A 265 -29.04 -9.09 -21.01
C ASP A 265 -28.33 -10.33 -20.42
N ALA A 266 -27.61 -10.19 -19.31
CA ALA A 266 -26.93 -11.30 -18.69
C ALA A 266 -27.90 -12.14 -17.84
N GLN A 267 -27.94 -13.45 -18.08
CA GLN A 267 -28.54 -14.41 -17.17
C GLN A 267 -27.53 -14.80 -16.09
N PHE A 268 -28.01 -15.16 -14.90
CA PHE A 268 -27.17 -15.75 -13.87
C PHE A 268 -27.75 -17.06 -13.36
N LEU A 269 -26.84 -17.96 -12.99
CA LEU A 269 -27.15 -19.24 -12.37
C LEU A 269 -27.13 -19.04 -10.85
N GLU A 270 -28.30 -19.14 -10.24
CA GLU A 270 -28.42 -19.26 -8.79
C GLU A 270 -28.30 -20.74 -8.40
N VAL A 271 -27.34 -21.06 -7.54
CA VAL A 271 -27.11 -22.43 -7.05
C VAL A 271 -27.45 -22.47 -5.57
N SER A 272 -28.35 -23.38 -5.19
CA SER A 272 -28.71 -23.67 -3.80
C SER A 272 -27.96 -24.90 -3.31
N TYR A 273 -27.30 -24.84 -2.15
CA TYR A 273 -26.57 -25.97 -1.56
C TYR A 273 -26.58 -25.93 -0.03
N LEU A 274 -26.19 -27.02 0.61
CA LEU A 274 -26.12 -27.12 2.07
C LEU A 274 -24.70 -26.84 2.57
N VAL A 275 -24.56 -25.98 3.57
CA VAL A 275 -23.29 -25.71 4.26
C VAL A 275 -23.42 -26.00 5.75
N PRO A 276 -22.35 -26.45 6.43
CA PRO A 276 -22.32 -26.48 7.89
C PRO A 276 -22.60 -25.09 8.49
N LYS A 277 -23.25 -25.04 9.66
CA LYS A 277 -23.48 -23.77 10.37
C LYS A 277 -22.16 -23.05 10.68
N GLY A 278 -22.13 -21.73 10.44
CA GLY A 278 -20.96 -20.90 10.72
C GLY A 278 -19.89 -20.89 9.62
N VAL A 279 -20.12 -21.58 8.50
CA VAL A 279 -19.25 -21.54 7.31
C VAL A 279 -19.43 -20.23 6.57
N GLN A 280 -18.32 -19.61 6.17
CA GLN A 280 -18.32 -18.43 5.32
C GLN A 280 -18.58 -18.86 3.87
N VAL A 281 -19.44 -18.11 3.18
CA VAL A 281 -19.82 -18.41 1.81
C VAL A 281 -19.09 -17.42 0.91
N GLU A 282 -18.17 -17.93 0.09
CA GLU A 282 -17.39 -17.09 -0.80
C GLU A 282 -18.16 -16.85 -2.11
N ASP A 283 -18.82 -15.70 -2.20
CA ASP A 283 -19.68 -15.37 -3.33
C ASP A 283 -18.95 -14.84 -4.57
N GLY A 284 -17.61 -14.84 -4.58
CA GLY A 284 -16.80 -14.44 -5.74
C GLY A 284 -16.91 -12.96 -6.15
N ILE A 285 -17.75 -12.16 -5.48
CA ILE A 285 -18.04 -10.76 -5.84
C ILE A 285 -17.35 -9.75 -4.90
N SER A 286 -17.01 -10.11 -3.65
CA SER A 286 -16.38 -9.19 -2.69
C SER A 286 -14.91 -9.53 -2.43
N SER A 287 -14.01 -8.71 -2.97
CA SER A 287 -12.55 -8.89 -2.89
C SER A 287 -11.87 -8.20 -1.70
N SER A 288 -12.62 -7.79 -0.67
CA SER A 288 -12.10 -6.86 0.36
C SER A 288 -11.86 -7.43 1.76
N SER A 289 -12.29 -8.65 2.09
CA SER A 289 -12.05 -9.23 3.43
C SER A 289 -11.37 -10.59 3.38
N ARG A 290 -10.14 -10.65 3.90
CA ARG A 290 -9.40 -11.89 4.19
C ARG A 290 -10.04 -12.60 5.38
N SER A 291 -11.03 -13.42 5.14
CA SER A 291 -11.56 -14.34 6.16
C SER A 291 -11.11 -15.75 5.83
N GLY A 292 -10.06 -16.26 6.46
CA GLY A 292 -9.77 -17.70 6.39
C GLY A 292 -10.76 -18.49 7.23
N GLY A 293 -10.34 -19.68 7.64
CA GLY A 293 -11.18 -20.67 8.31
C GLY A 293 -12.03 -21.47 7.33
N CYS A 294 -13.22 -21.88 7.79
CA CYS A 294 -14.07 -22.79 7.03
C CYS A 294 -14.91 -22.06 5.98
N GLN A 295 -14.67 -22.39 4.70
CA GLN A 295 -15.24 -21.71 3.54
C GLN A 295 -15.96 -22.69 2.61
N ALA A 296 -17.10 -22.27 2.06
CA ALA A 296 -17.74 -22.92 0.94
C ALA A 296 -17.38 -22.20 -0.36
N VAL A 297 -16.79 -22.94 -1.31
CA VAL A 297 -16.31 -22.41 -2.59
C VAL A 297 -17.06 -23.10 -3.74
N PRO A 298 -17.99 -22.39 -4.38
CA PRO A 298 -18.63 -22.88 -5.59
C PRO A 298 -17.77 -22.53 -6.82
N THR A 299 -17.55 -23.52 -7.68
CA THR A 299 -16.84 -23.43 -8.96
C THR A 299 -17.79 -23.76 -10.10
N VAL A 300 -17.70 -23.02 -11.20
CA VAL A 300 -18.53 -23.22 -12.39
C VAL A 300 -17.61 -23.32 -13.61
N SER A 301 -17.86 -24.32 -14.46
CA SER A 301 -17.13 -24.52 -15.71
C SER A 301 -18.08 -24.87 -16.86
N GLY A 302 -17.68 -24.58 -18.10
CA GLY A 302 -18.49 -24.86 -19.28
C GLY A 302 -19.58 -23.81 -19.56
N LEU A 303 -19.45 -22.60 -19.04
CA LEU A 303 -20.31 -21.46 -19.41
C LEU A 303 -20.28 -21.22 -20.93
N GLY A 304 -21.41 -20.85 -21.51
CA GLY A 304 -21.57 -20.72 -22.97
C GLY A 304 -21.68 -22.04 -23.74
N THR A 305 -21.68 -23.18 -23.05
CA THR A 305 -21.86 -24.50 -23.68
C THR A 305 -23.21 -25.11 -23.32
N SER A 306 -23.57 -26.23 -23.97
CA SER A 306 -24.82 -26.95 -23.68
C SER A 306 -24.84 -27.64 -22.31
N THR A 307 -23.68 -27.80 -21.67
CA THR A 307 -23.54 -28.47 -20.37
C THR A 307 -22.64 -27.65 -19.45
N VAL A 308 -23.20 -27.17 -18.35
CA VAL A 308 -22.47 -26.43 -17.31
C VAL A 308 -22.27 -27.33 -16.12
N THR A 309 -21.03 -27.43 -15.64
CA THR A 309 -20.70 -28.17 -14.43
C THR A 309 -20.55 -27.19 -13.26
N VAL A 310 -21.26 -27.47 -12.17
CA VAL A 310 -21.22 -26.72 -10.92
C VAL A 310 -20.75 -27.66 -9.83
N ASN A 311 -19.70 -27.28 -9.12
CA ASN A 311 -19.20 -28.01 -7.97
C ASN A 311 -19.11 -27.07 -6.79
N VAL A 312 -19.52 -27.53 -5.61
CA VAL A 312 -19.35 -26.78 -4.36
C VAL A 312 -18.49 -27.59 -3.44
N ARG A 313 -17.37 -27.03 -2.99
CA ARG A 313 -16.45 -27.69 -2.05
C ARG A 313 -16.37 -26.93 -0.75
N LEU A 314 -16.25 -27.68 0.33
CA LEU A 314 -15.87 -27.16 1.63
C LEU A 314 -14.35 -27.18 1.71
N ARG A 315 -13.74 -26.09 2.16
CA ARG A 315 -12.30 -26.01 2.39
C ARG A 315 -11.99 -25.32 3.70
N TRP A 316 -10.82 -25.60 4.24
CA TRP A 316 -10.21 -24.83 5.32
C TRP A 316 -9.06 -23.99 4.76
N SER A 317 -9.03 -22.73 5.15
CA SER A 317 -7.99 -21.76 4.80
C SER A 317 -7.28 -21.27 6.06
N GLU A 318 -5.95 -21.17 6.03
CA GLU A 318 -5.16 -20.52 7.08
C GLU A 318 -5.04 -18.99 6.90
N ALA A 319 -5.72 -18.38 5.92
CA ALA A 319 -5.58 -16.96 5.63
C ALA A 319 -6.28 -16.05 6.67
N GLY A 320 -5.81 -14.81 6.83
CA GLY A 320 -6.53 -13.79 7.61
C GLY A 320 -6.70 -14.10 9.11
N GLN A 321 -7.65 -13.43 9.77
CA GLN A 321 -8.02 -13.72 11.16
C GLN A 321 -9.10 -14.81 11.18
N HIS A 322 -8.80 -15.92 11.85
CA HIS A 322 -9.64 -17.11 11.97
C HIS A 322 -11.08 -16.76 12.42
N PRO A 323 -12.13 -17.25 11.72
CA PRO A 323 -13.51 -17.15 12.19
C PRO A 323 -13.76 -18.10 13.37
N ALA A 324 -14.95 -17.99 13.97
CA ALA A 324 -15.37 -18.64 15.20
C ALA A 324 -15.45 -20.19 15.17
N THR A 325 -15.23 -20.83 14.02
CA THR A 325 -15.26 -22.29 13.83
C THR A 325 -13.85 -22.85 13.79
N ASP A 326 -13.56 -23.83 14.64
CA ASP A 326 -12.27 -24.53 14.71
C ASP A 326 -12.04 -25.41 13.45
N ASP A 327 -10.79 -25.61 13.06
CA ASP A 327 -10.38 -26.42 11.90
C ASP A 327 -10.97 -27.83 11.97
N ALA A 328 -10.95 -28.43 13.16
CA ALA A 328 -11.49 -29.76 13.40
C ALA A 328 -13.00 -29.85 13.10
N GLN A 329 -13.73 -28.74 13.21
CA GLN A 329 -15.18 -28.66 12.96
C GLN A 329 -15.50 -28.37 11.48
N CYS A 330 -14.51 -28.00 10.67
CA CYS A 330 -14.70 -27.75 9.24
C CYS A 330 -14.78 -29.05 8.43
N ARG A 331 -15.92 -29.74 8.52
CA ARG A 331 -16.17 -31.00 7.81
C ARG A 331 -17.58 -31.04 7.23
N ALA A 332 -17.74 -31.75 6.11
CA ALA A 332 -19.05 -32.04 5.55
C ALA A 332 -19.85 -32.96 6.49
N GLY A 333 -21.16 -32.72 6.59
CA GLY A 333 -22.08 -33.41 7.50
C GLY A 333 -22.42 -32.62 8.77
N GLY A 334 -23.43 -33.07 9.51
CA GLY A 334 -23.92 -32.40 10.74
C GLY A 334 -25.08 -31.42 10.49
N SER A 335 -25.28 -30.45 11.41
CA SER A 335 -26.33 -29.43 11.25
C SER A 335 -25.94 -28.47 10.14
N GLN A 336 -26.66 -28.57 9.02
CA GLN A 336 -26.45 -27.74 7.85
C GLN A 336 -27.53 -26.68 7.70
N VAL A 337 -27.20 -25.60 7.00
CA VAL A 337 -28.12 -24.55 6.56
C VAL A 337 -28.05 -24.45 5.05
N ARG A 338 -29.20 -24.14 4.43
CA ARG A 338 -29.25 -23.89 2.99
C ARG A 338 -28.72 -22.49 2.70
N VAL A 339 -27.85 -22.40 1.71
CA VAL A 339 -27.35 -21.13 1.17
C VAL A 339 -27.58 -21.10 -0.34
N LYS A 340 -27.72 -19.89 -0.87
CA LYS A 340 -27.85 -19.58 -2.28
C LYS A 340 -26.69 -18.70 -2.72
N THR A 341 -26.11 -19.00 -3.87
CA THR A 341 -25.05 -18.18 -4.47
C THR A 341 -25.32 -17.97 -5.95
N SER A 342 -25.05 -16.76 -6.45
CA SER A 342 -25.27 -16.41 -7.85
C SER A 342 -23.97 -16.38 -8.65
N ARG A 343 -23.99 -16.90 -9.88
CA ARG A 343 -22.83 -16.90 -10.79
C ARG A 343 -23.24 -16.41 -12.19
N TRP A 344 -22.45 -15.48 -12.71
CA TRP A 344 -22.70 -14.84 -14.00
C TRP A 344 -22.11 -15.67 -15.15
N GLY A 345 -22.83 -15.73 -16.28
CA GLY A 345 -22.31 -16.31 -17.50
C GLY A 345 -23.36 -16.39 -18.60
N GLU A 346 -22.91 -16.71 -19.82
CA GLU A 346 -23.82 -17.04 -20.92
C GLU A 346 -24.44 -18.42 -20.66
N ILE A 347 -25.69 -18.40 -20.22
CA ILE A 347 -26.49 -19.58 -19.86
C ILE A 347 -27.84 -19.41 -20.53
N THR A 348 -28.45 -20.51 -20.94
CA THR A 348 -29.78 -20.52 -21.56
C THR A 348 -30.67 -21.54 -20.85
N ASP A 349 -31.99 -21.42 -21.04
CA ASP A 349 -32.95 -22.38 -20.49
C ASP A 349 -32.75 -23.83 -20.97
N SER A 350 -32.07 -24.03 -22.10
CA SER A 350 -31.73 -25.35 -22.64
C SER A 350 -30.43 -25.94 -22.09
N THR A 351 -29.70 -25.18 -21.27
CA THR A 351 -28.42 -25.62 -20.70
C THR A 351 -28.65 -26.69 -19.64
N THR A 352 -27.93 -27.81 -19.76
CA THR A 352 -27.97 -28.88 -18.74
C THR A 352 -26.99 -28.55 -17.62
N ILE A 353 -27.47 -28.51 -16.38
CA ILE A 353 -26.62 -28.28 -15.21
C ILE A 353 -26.28 -29.62 -14.55
N VAL A 354 -24.98 -29.87 -14.40
CA VAL A 354 -24.45 -31.08 -13.75
C VAL A 354 -23.49 -30.73 -12.62
N THR A 355 -23.23 -31.69 -11.74
CA THR A 355 -22.24 -31.62 -10.67
C THR A 355 -21.47 -32.93 -10.57
N ASP A 356 -20.29 -32.92 -9.99
CA ASP A 356 -19.58 -34.14 -9.59
C ASP A 356 -19.75 -34.43 -8.08
N GLY A 357 -20.40 -33.50 -7.36
CA GLY A 357 -20.71 -33.60 -5.94
C GLY A 357 -22.04 -34.32 -5.66
N PRO A 358 -22.39 -34.48 -4.37
CA PRO A 358 -23.67 -35.04 -3.98
C PRO A 358 -24.82 -34.07 -4.31
N VAL A 359 -26.01 -34.63 -4.52
CA VAL A 359 -27.26 -33.89 -4.73
C VAL A 359 -28.23 -34.25 -3.62
N SER A 360 -28.86 -33.24 -3.03
CA SER A 360 -29.89 -33.40 -2.00
C SER A 360 -31.23 -32.86 -2.46
N ASN A 361 -32.32 -33.35 -1.89
CA ASN A 361 -33.65 -32.78 -2.11
C ASN A 361 -33.87 -31.51 -1.25
N GLU A 362 -35.05 -30.92 -1.38
CA GLU A 362 -35.43 -29.74 -0.58
C GLU A 362 -35.52 -29.99 0.93
N ALA A 363 -35.65 -31.24 1.38
CA ALA A 363 -35.57 -31.55 2.81
C ALA A 363 -34.12 -31.66 3.31
N GLY A 364 -33.13 -31.55 2.41
CA GLY A 364 -31.71 -31.74 2.71
C GLY A 364 -31.29 -33.20 2.84
N VAL A 365 -32.11 -34.13 2.33
CA VAL A 365 -31.76 -35.55 2.27
C VAL A 365 -31.04 -35.82 0.96
N GLU A 366 -29.88 -36.47 1.03
CA GLU A 366 -29.11 -36.88 -0.15
C GLU A 366 -29.94 -37.82 -1.03
N VAL A 367 -30.07 -37.44 -2.31
CA VAL A 367 -30.77 -38.22 -3.34
C VAL A 367 -29.81 -38.85 -4.35
N SER A 368 -28.60 -38.27 -4.48
CA SER A 368 -27.50 -38.85 -5.25
C SER A 368 -26.18 -38.56 -4.54
N GLY A 369 -25.33 -39.58 -4.39
CA GLY A 369 -23.96 -39.40 -3.88
C GLY A 369 -23.05 -38.71 -4.89
N ALA A 370 -21.81 -38.42 -4.51
CA ALA A 370 -20.83 -37.79 -5.41
C ALA A 370 -20.49 -38.72 -6.58
N VAL A 371 -20.92 -38.38 -7.78
CA VAL A 371 -20.60 -39.08 -9.03
C VAL A 371 -20.51 -38.07 -10.18
N PRO A 372 -19.56 -38.25 -11.12
CA PRO A 372 -19.36 -37.32 -12.22
C PRO A 372 -20.63 -37.13 -13.07
N GLY A 373 -20.97 -35.88 -13.37
CA GLY A 373 -22.11 -35.56 -14.24
C GLY A 373 -23.49 -35.79 -13.61
N ASN A 374 -23.59 -35.82 -12.28
CA ASN A 374 -24.87 -35.81 -11.57
C ASN A 374 -25.75 -34.65 -12.04
N ARG A 375 -26.98 -34.93 -12.47
CA ARG A 375 -27.92 -33.87 -12.83
C ARG A 375 -28.37 -33.12 -11.59
N VAL A 376 -28.27 -31.80 -11.63
CA VAL A 376 -28.82 -30.93 -10.59
C VAL A 376 -30.28 -30.65 -10.92
N PRO A 377 -31.23 -30.79 -9.98
CA PRO A 377 -32.62 -30.46 -10.23
C PRO A 377 -32.80 -28.95 -10.36
N ARG A 378 -33.69 -28.54 -11.27
CA ARG A 378 -34.11 -27.14 -11.39
C ARG A 378 -35.13 -26.84 -10.27
N SER A 379 -34.89 -25.75 -9.55
CA SER A 379 -35.74 -25.24 -8.46
C SER A 379 -36.99 -24.53 -8.96
#